data_AF-A0A939A5L8-F1
#
_entry.id   AF-A0A939A5L8-F1
#
_cell.length_a   1.000
_cell.length_b   1.000
_cell.length_c   1.000
_cell.angle_alpha   90.00
_cell.angle_beta   90.00
_cell.angle_gamma   90.00
#
_symmetry.space_group_name_H-M   'P 1'
#
loop_
_entity.id
_entity.type
_entity.pdbx_description
1 polymer ?
#
loop_
_entity_poly.entity_id
_entity_poly.type
_entity_poly.pdbx_seq_one_letter_code
_entity_poly.pdbx_strand_id
1 'polypeptide(L)'
;MPLRLTAFTALLLMCGCATPGFDRAPGAPTFKALLYKAPVQAADSMESLEQPALVLGTLKATSSKEDKDEVVNEFKTQARKYGCDAVVGTAAERQEKKSLKTVEVLGPGGTRVQQQQEVVTVTWAWQAQCVRTAAMGDTAQHVAKPEGAVAPTPSPQPKPPSSAGAAPKVDAADAPASWALADALLKRPTLLKGWKEKLEVPVVEPVDAVDALAELMVQVTGSTGLWRKTMPEAWLGCRGASPSKQCRKLADLDGEFRKTDALRDEMTRVSRGATGQWLRKNVDRVLSYLDTYVPLEPSLSGIQATPLYQSRLKDVAP
;
A
#
# COMPACT_ATOMS: atom_id res chain seq x y z
N MET A 1 36.06 -12.63 -59.35
CA MET A 1 35.99 -12.36 -57.90
C MET A 1 34.53 -12.19 -57.51
N PRO A 2 33.85 -13.19 -56.91
CA PRO A 2 32.48 -13.02 -56.44
C PRO A 2 32.45 -12.61 -54.97
N LEU A 3 31.86 -11.45 -54.68
CA LEU A 3 31.48 -11.04 -53.34
C LEU A 3 30.29 -11.89 -52.86
N ARG A 4 30.51 -12.70 -51.81
CA ARG A 4 29.44 -13.39 -51.09
C ARG A 4 28.83 -12.42 -50.07
N LEU A 5 27.60 -11.96 -50.33
CA LEU A 5 26.74 -11.37 -49.32
C LEU A 5 26.27 -12.49 -48.36
N THR A 6 26.81 -12.50 -47.15
CA THR A 6 26.25 -13.28 -46.03
C THR A 6 25.04 -12.53 -45.47
N ALA A 7 23.84 -13.05 -45.77
CA ALA A 7 22.60 -12.64 -45.15
C ALA A 7 22.63 -13.05 -43.66
N PHE A 8 22.71 -12.06 -42.76
CA PHE A 8 22.43 -12.25 -41.35
C PHE A 8 20.91 -12.29 -41.16
N THR A 9 20.34 -13.48 -41.17
CA THR A 9 18.96 -13.72 -40.74
C THR A 9 18.93 -13.55 -39.23
N ALA A 10 18.55 -12.35 -38.76
CA ALA A 10 18.27 -12.09 -37.35
C ALA A 10 17.00 -12.86 -36.96
N LEU A 11 17.19 -14.07 -36.43
CA LEU A 11 16.14 -14.86 -35.82
C LEU A 11 15.71 -14.15 -34.52
N LEU A 12 14.67 -13.31 -34.62
CA LEU A 12 13.92 -12.77 -33.49
C LEU A 12 13.26 -13.96 -32.77
N LEU A 13 14.01 -14.60 -31.87
CA LEU A 13 13.45 -15.38 -30.78
C LEU A 13 12.55 -14.44 -29.98
N MET A 14 11.25 -14.48 -30.28
CA MET A 14 10.17 -13.97 -29.44
C MET A 14 10.26 -14.71 -28.09
N CYS A 15 11.20 -14.27 -27.26
CA CYS A 15 11.22 -14.60 -25.86
C CYS A 15 9.98 -13.92 -25.30
N GLY A 16 8.89 -14.69 -25.17
CA GLY A 16 7.77 -14.32 -24.33
C GLY A 16 8.29 -14.25 -22.90
N CYS A 17 8.95 -13.14 -22.55
CA CYS A 17 9.15 -12.76 -21.17
C CYS A 17 7.75 -12.71 -20.59
N ALA A 18 7.39 -13.69 -19.76
CA ALA A 18 6.15 -13.65 -19.01
C ALA A 18 6.24 -12.42 -18.12
N THR A 19 5.72 -11.30 -18.64
CA THR A 19 5.66 -10.04 -17.92
C THR A 19 4.83 -10.27 -16.67
N PRO A 20 5.29 -9.79 -15.49
CA PRO A 20 4.46 -9.79 -14.30
C PRO A 20 3.10 -9.18 -14.66
N GLY A 21 2.04 -9.87 -14.30
CA GLY A 21 0.75 -9.64 -14.94
C GLY A 21 -0.41 -10.29 -14.21
N PHE A 22 -1.60 -9.87 -14.60
CA PHE A 22 -2.86 -10.37 -14.08
C PHE A 22 -3.76 -10.77 -15.23
N ASP A 23 -4.07 -12.05 -15.30
CA ASP A 23 -5.01 -12.60 -16.26
C ASP A 23 -6.38 -12.70 -15.59
N ARG A 24 -7.28 -11.76 -15.93
CA ARG A 24 -8.64 -11.74 -15.40
C ARG A 24 -9.39 -13.01 -15.81
N ALA A 25 -10.10 -13.62 -14.86
CA ALA A 25 -10.96 -14.75 -15.13
C ALA A 25 -12.13 -14.35 -16.06
N PRO A 26 -12.52 -15.18 -17.05
CA PRO A 26 -13.64 -14.89 -17.93
C PRO A 26 -14.93 -14.60 -17.15
N GLY A 27 -15.58 -13.48 -17.45
CA GLY A 27 -16.82 -13.07 -16.79
C GLY A 27 -16.65 -12.52 -15.36
N ALA A 28 -15.42 -12.43 -14.84
CA ALA A 28 -15.20 -11.87 -13.51
C ALA A 28 -15.49 -10.36 -13.47
N PRO A 29 -16.21 -9.87 -12.45
CA PRO A 29 -16.49 -8.45 -12.30
C PRO A 29 -15.21 -7.64 -12.03
N THR A 30 -15.25 -6.36 -12.39
CA THR A 30 -14.16 -5.43 -12.07
C THR A 30 -14.42 -4.78 -10.73
N PHE A 31 -13.49 -4.95 -9.80
CA PHE A 31 -13.51 -4.24 -8.53
C PHE A 31 -12.55 -3.04 -8.58
N LYS A 32 -12.87 -2.02 -7.78
CA LYS A 32 -11.91 -0.95 -7.50
C LYS A 32 -10.71 -1.56 -6.78
N ALA A 33 -9.53 -1.00 -7.05
CA ALA A 33 -8.32 -1.34 -6.30
C ALA A 33 -8.61 -1.24 -4.80
N LEU A 34 -8.13 -2.23 -4.04
CA LEU A 34 -8.17 -2.13 -2.59
C LEU A 34 -7.31 -0.95 -2.15
N LEU A 35 -7.70 -0.32 -1.06
CA LEU A 35 -6.89 0.70 -0.42
C LEU A 35 -5.49 0.13 -0.15
N TYR A 36 -4.46 0.97 -0.31
CA TYR A 36 -3.05 0.56 -0.27
C TYR A 36 -2.65 -0.27 0.96
N LYS A 37 -3.41 -0.16 2.06
CA LYS A 37 -3.20 -0.85 3.35
C LYS A 37 -4.20 -1.97 3.67
N ALA A 38 -5.14 -2.30 2.78
CA ALA A 38 -6.03 -3.43 3.03
C ALA A 38 -5.20 -4.73 3.17
N PRO A 39 -5.37 -5.50 4.25
CA PRO A 39 -4.65 -6.76 4.40
C PRO A 39 -5.09 -7.68 3.26
N VAL A 40 -4.10 -8.20 2.53
CA VAL A 40 -4.34 -9.25 1.55
C VAL A 40 -3.89 -10.55 2.18
N GLN A 41 -4.84 -11.45 2.41
CA GLN A 41 -4.59 -12.76 2.98
C GLN A 41 -3.80 -13.61 1.97
N ALA A 42 -2.92 -14.47 2.47
CA ALA A 42 -2.30 -15.51 1.67
C ALA A 42 -2.78 -16.85 2.20
N ALA A 43 -3.29 -17.69 1.32
CA ALA A 43 -3.87 -18.98 1.68
C ALA A 43 -3.32 -20.06 0.73
N ASP A 44 -3.08 -21.27 1.24
CA ASP A 44 -2.54 -22.35 0.41
C ASP A 44 -3.61 -22.92 -0.53
N SER A 45 -4.90 -22.86 -0.15
CA SER A 45 -6.02 -23.31 -1.00
C SER A 45 -7.30 -22.51 -0.75
N MET A 46 -8.29 -22.63 -1.63
CA MET A 46 -9.57 -21.90 -1.53
C MET A 46 -10.35 -22.33 -0.28
N GLU A 47 -10.25 -23.59 0.10
CA GLU A 47 -10.92 -24.20 1.25
C GLU A 47 -10.36 -23.69 2.60
N SER A 48 -9.15 -23.13 2.58
CA SER A 48 -8.52 -22.54 3.78
C SER A 48 -8.99 -21.11 4.08
N LEU A 49 -9.79 -20.52 3.19
CA LEU A 49 -10.41 -19.21 3.43
C LEU A 49 -11.63 -19.36 4.36
N GLU A 50 -11.76 -18.45 5.33
CA GLU A 50 -12.88 -18.46 6.27
C GLU A 50 -14.23 -18.11 5.62
N GLN A 51 -14.19 -17.45 4.47
CA GLN A 51 -15.35 -16.91 3.78
C GLN A 51 -15.42 -17.44 2.34
N PRO A 52 -16.62 -17.57 1.76
CA PRO A 52 -16.78 -17.81 0.33
C PRO A 52 -16.02 -16.76 -0.47
N ALA A 53 -15.32 -17.19 -1.50
CA ALA A 53 -14.47 -16.34 -2.31
C ALA A 53 -14.81 -16.45 -3.81
N LEU A 54 -14.74 -15.31 -4.49
CA LEU A 54 -14.89 -15.21 -5.93
C LEU A 54 -13.50 -15.06 -6.57
N VAL A 55 -13.18 -15.94 -7.52
CA VAL A 55 -11.92 -15.85 -8.27
C VAL A 55 -12.01 -14.72 -9.30
N LEU A 56 -11.11 -13.74 -9.19
CA LEU A 56 -11.05 -12.60 -10.11
C LEU A 56 -10.08 -12.83 -11.26
N GLY A 57 -9.08 -13.70 -11.07
CA GLY A 57 -8.09 -14.03 -12.09
C GLY A 57 -6.85 -14.68 -11.51
N THR A 58 -5.80 -14.73 -12.33
CA THR A 58 -4.51 -15.34 -11.98
C THR A 58 -3.41 -14.28 -12.02
N LEU A 59 -2.67 -14.16 -10.93
CA LEU A 59 -1.46 -13.35 -10.82
C LEU A 59 -0.28 -14.16 -11.34
N LYS A 60 0.64 -13.50 -12.05
CA LYS A 60 1.84 -14.09 -12.63
C LYS A 60 3.07 -13.27 -12.26
N ALA A 61 4.16 -13.94 -11.89
CA ALA A 61 5.45 -13.33 -11.63
C ALA A 61 6.58 -14.24 -12.11
N THR A 62 7.75 -13.68 -12.37
CA THR A 62 8.96 -14.44 -12.70
C THR A 62 10.09 -14.05 -11.76
N SER A 63 10.82 -15.04 -11.24
CA SER A 63 11.94 -14.81 -10.33
C SER A 63 13.14 -15.67 -10.71
N SER A 64 14.35 -15.17 -10.45
CA SER A 64 15.58 -15.95 -10.56
C SER A 64 15.86 -16.80 -9.31
N LYS A 65 15.06 -16.63 -8.24
CA LYS A 65 15.18 -17.34 -6.96
C LYS A 65 13.90 -18.13 -6.67
N GLU A 66 14.08 -19.26 -5.97
CA GLU A 66 12.98 -20.06 -5.41
C GLU A 66 12.55 -19.50 -4.04
N ASP A 67 12.18 -18.21 -3.98
CA ASP A 67 11.76 -17.55 -2.75
C ASP A 67 10.25 -17.30 -2.78
N LYS A 68 9.49 -18.21 -2.13
CA LYS A 68 8.03 -18.13 -2.07
C LYS A 68 7.57 -16.86 -1.35
N ASP A 69 8.25 -16.42 -0.30
CA ASP A 69 7.82 -15.29 0.52
C ASP A 69 7.98 -13.95 -0.21
N GLU A 70 9.09 -13.79 -0.96
CA GLU A 70 9.32 -12.63 -1.83
C GLU A 70 8.18 -12.51 -2.87
N VAL A 71 7.86 -13.61 -3.55
CA VAL A 71 6.82 -13.65 -4.59
C VAL A 71 5.42 -13.46 -4.02
N VAL A 72 5.11 -14.06 -2.86
CA VAL A 72 3.82 -13.86 -2.19
C VAL A 72 3.62 -12.39 -1.83
N ASN A 73 4.67 -11.68 -1.40
CA ASN A 73 4.58 -10.24 -1.12
C ASN A 73 4.37 -9.40 -2.40
N GLU A 74 4.99 -9.79 -3.52
CA GLU A 74 4.71 -9.20 -4.82
C GLU A 74 3.24 -9.44 -5.23
N PHE A 75 2.75 -10.67 -5.10
CA PHE A 75 1.35 -11.01 -5.39
C PHE A 75 0.36 -10.27 -4.51
N LYS A 76 0.65 -10.07 -3.21
CA LYS A 76 -0.19 -9.22 -2.35
C LYS A 76 -0.27 -7.79 -2.87
N THR A 77 0.85 -7.24 -3.35
CA THR A 77 0.89 -5.89 -3.93
C THR A 77 0.07 -5.80 -5.21
N GLN A 78 0.19 -6.80 -6.09
CA GLN A 78 -0.61 -6.88 -7.32
C GLN A 78 -2.10 -7.10 -7.02
N ALA A 79 -2.44 -7.99 -6.09
CA ALA A 79 -3.80 -8.28 -5.66
C ALA A 79 -4.56 -7.01 -5.23
N ARG A 80 -3.91 -6.12 -4.46
CA ARG A 80 -4.49 -4.82 -4.08
C ARG A 80 -4.87 -3.99 -5.30
N LYS A 81 -3.98 -3.92 -6.31
CA LYS A 81 -4.23 -3.16 -7.55
C LYS A 81 -5.47 -3.66 -8.29
N TYR A 82 -5.74 -4.97 -8.23
CA TYR A 82 -6.87 -5.60 -8.92
C TYR A 82 -8.12 -5.81 -8.05
N GLY A 83 -8.10 -5.34 -6.80
CA GLY A 83 -9.27 -5.39 -5.92
C GLY A 83 -9.48 -6.75 -5.22
N CYS A 84 -8.46 -7.60 -5.17
CA CYS A 84 -8.46 -8.89 -4.48
C CYS A 84 -8.00 -8.72 -3.03
N ASP A 85 -8.68 -9.37 -2.09
CA ASP A 85 -8.37 -9.37 -0.65
C ASP A 85 -7.66 -10.65 -0.19
N ALA A 86 -7.50 -11.64 -1.09
CA ALA A 86 -6.70 -12.82 -0.84
C ALA A 86 -5.96 -13.30 -2.10
N VAL A 87 -4.82 -13.94 -1.87
CA VAL A 87 -4.00 -14.65 -2.84
C VAL A 87 -3.98 -16.13 -2.45
N VAL A 88 -4.34 -17.00 -3.37
CA VAL A 88 -4.57 -18.42 -3.08
C VAL A 88 -3.74 -19.32 -3.99
N GLY A 89 -3.20 -20.41 -3.45
CA GLY A 89 -2.59 -21.49 -4.25
C GLY A 89 -1.35 -21.04 -5.01
N THR A 90 -0.41 -20.40 -4.31
CA THR A 90 0.86 -19.97 -4.91
C THR A 90 1.67 -21.19 -5.35
N ALA A 91 1.88 -21.32 -6.66
CA ALA A 91 2.61 -22.41 -7.29
C ALA A 91 3.77 -21.87 -8.11
N ALA A 92 4.86 -22.65 -8.18
CA ALA A 92 6.05 -22.33 -8.96
C ALA A 92 6.31 -23.40 -10.01
N GLU A 93 6.69 -22.98 -11.21
CA GLU A 93 7.17 -23.85 -12.28
C GLU A 93 8.61 -23.46 -12.62
N ARG A 94 9.54 -24.40 -12.46
CA ARG A 94 10.94 -24.21 -12.83
C ARG A 94 11.08 -24.23 -14.34
N GLN A 95 11.65 -23.17 -14.89
CA GLN A 95 11.96 -23.02 -16.31
C GLN A 95 13.47 -22.94 -16.49
N GLU A 96 13.99 -23.76 -17.40
CA GLU A 96 15.40 -23.76 -17.76
C GLU A 96 15.57 -23.25 -19.18
N LYS A 97 16.37 -22.21 -19.34
CA LYS A 97 16.73 -21.67 -20.64
C LYS A 97 18.22 -21.84 -20.88
N LYS A 98 18.55 -22.70 -21.82
CA LYS A 98 19.91 -22.88 -22.33
C LYS A 98 20.21 -21.79 -23.34
N SER A 99 21.27 -21.02 -23.10
CA SER A 99 21.77 -20.03 -24.06
C SER A 99 23.27 -20.21 -24.29
N LEU A 100 23.72 -20.08 -25.53
CA LEU A 100 25.14 -20.09 -25.84
C LEU A 100 25.68 -18.68 -25.66
N LYS A 101 26.62 -18.50 -24.73
CA LYS A 101 27.33 -17.25 -24.51
C LYS A 101 28.76 -17.40 -25.03
N THR A 102 29.17 -16.46 -25.88
CA THR A 102 30.57 -16.40 -26.30
C THR A 102 31.35 -15.67 -25.22
N VAL A 103 32.35 -16.33 -24.65
CA VAL A 103 33.25 -15.78 -23.62
C VAL A 103 34.65 -15.71 -24.22
N GLU A 104 35.33 -14.59 -24.00
CA GLU A 104 36.70 -14.40 -24.44
C GLU A 104 37.64 -14.92 -23.35
N VAL A 105 38.43 -15.95 -23.67
CA VAL A 105 39.36 -16.59 -22.74
C VAL A 105 40.79 -16.41 -23.28
N LEU A 106 41.73 -16.15 -22.38
CA LEU A 106 43.16 -16.08 -22.73
C LEU A 106 43.72 -17.49 -22.89
N GLY A 107 44.16 -17.82 -24.11
CA GLY A 107 44.82 -19.07 -24.43
C GLY A 107 46.30 -19.10 -24.02
N PRO A 108 46.92 -20.29 -24.05
CA PRO A 108 48.35 -20.44 -23.81
C PRO A 108 49.13 -19.64 -24.87
N GLY A 109 49.87 -18.62 -24.43
CA GLY A 109 50.58 -17.66 -25.29
C GLY A 109 50.01 -16.24 -25.30
N GLY A 110 48.97 -15.94 -24.51
CA GLY A 110 48.44 -14.58 -24.40
C GLY A 110 47.44 -14.19 -25.50
N THR A 111 47.11 -15.12 -26.40
CA THR A 111 46.12 -14.91 -27.46
C THR A 111 44.70 -14.99 -26.90
N ARG A 112 43.81 -14.11 -27.34
CA ARG A 112 42.40 -14.16 -26.95
C ARG A 112 41.65 -15.13 -27.87
N VAL A 113 40.99 -16.12 -27.30
CA VAL A 113 40.21 -17.13 -28.01
C VAL A 113 38.75 -16.98 -27.59
N GLN A 114 37.84 -16.93 -28.56
CA GLN A 114 36.41 -16.98 -28.28
C GLN A 114 36.00 -18.42 -28.01
N GLN A 115 35.53 -18.70 -26.80
CA GLN A 115 34.96 -19.98 -26.42
C GLN A 115 33.45 -19.84 -26.28
N GLN A 116 32.69 -20.70 -26.94
CA GLN A 116 31.26 -20.81 -26.69
C GLN A 116 31.05 -21.61 -25.40
N GLN A 117 30.37 -21.00 -24.43
CA GLN A 117 29.95 -21.66 -23.20
C GLN A 117 28.43 -21.75 -23.18
N GLU A 118 27.89 -22.93 -22.90
CA GLU A 118 26.46 -23.11 -22.63
C GLU A 118 26.16 -22.57 -21.22
N VAL A 119 25.32 -21.55 -21.16
CA VAL A 119 24.84 -20.95 -19.91
C VAL A 119 23.39 -21.38 -19.73
N VAL A 120 23.13 -22.20 -18.71
CA VAL A 120 21.78 -22.56 -18.28
C VAL A 120 21.29 -21.50 -17.30
N THR A 121 20.28 -20.73 -17.71
CA THR A 121 19.59 -19.80 -16.83
C THR A 121 18.36 -20.51 -16.27
N VAL A 122 18.29 -20.64 -14.94
CA VAL A 122 17.11 -21.16 -14.25
C VAL A 122 16.27 -19.99 -13.77
N THR A 123 14.99 -20.02 -14.09
CA THR A 123 13.98 -19.05 -13.64
C THR A 123 12.76 -19.80 -13.13
N TRP A 124 12.02 -19.18 -12.21
CA TRP A 124 10.78 -19.72 -11.68
C TRP A 124 9.61 -18.87 -12.19
N ALA A 125 8.66 -19.51 -12.86
CA ALA A 125 7.40 -18.91 -13.24
C ALA A 125 6.39 -19.19 -12.13
N TRP A 126 5.95 -18.13 -11.46
CA TRP A 126 5.04 -18.21 -10.33
C TRP A 126 3.63 -17.83 -10.75
N GLN A 127 2.65 -18.50 -10.17
CA GLN A 127 1.24 -18.17 -10.34
C GLN A 127 0.49 -18.30 -9.03
N ALA A 128 -0.53 -17.45 -8.84
CA ALA A 128 -1.47 -17.55 -7.74
C ALA A 128 -2.85 -17.02 -8.14
N GLN A 129 -3.91 -17.54 -7.53
CA GLN A 129 -5.27 -17.04 -7.75
C GLN A 129 -5.49 -15.74 -6.96
N CYS A 130 -6.03 -14.74 -7.64
CA CYS A 130 -6.46 -13.47 -7.06
C CYS A 130 -7.94 -13.59 -6.75
N VAL A 131 -8.32 -13.53 -5.47
CA VAL A 131 -9.71 -13.76 -5.07
C VAL A 131 -10.24 -12.64 -4.19
N ARG A 132 -11.57 -12.52 -4.16
CA ARG A 132 -12.27 -11.58 -3.30
C ARG A 132 -13.24 -12.34 -2.39
N THR A 133 -13.06 -12.21 -1.09
CA THR A 133 -13.92 -12.79 -0.06
C THR A 133 -15.18 -11.95 0.15
N ALA A 134 -16.27 -12.60 0.56
CA ALA A 134 -17.51 -11.90 0.93
C ALA A 134 -17.34 -11.21 2.29
N ALA A 135 -17.01 -9.91 2.29
CA ALA A 135 -16.81 -9.13 3.51
C ALA A 135 -17.97 -9.27 4.51
N MET A 136 -17.66 -9.35 5.81
CA MET A 136 -18.66 -9.41 6.88
C MET A 136 -19.60 -8.19 6.80
N GLY A 137 -20.81 -8.40 6.30
CA GLY A 137 -21.83 -7.36 6.13
C GLY A 137 -22.51 -7.36 4.77
N ASP A 138 -21.82 -7.84 3.73
CA ASP A 138 -22.44 -8.12 2.44
C ASP A 138 -22.96 -9.55 2.46
N THR A 139 -24.28 -9.71 2.54
CA THR A 139 -24.90 -11.04 2.42
C THR A 139 -24.39 -11.74 1.15
N ALA A 140 -24.10 -13.04 1.28
CA ALA A 140 -23.56 -13.90 0.21
C ALA A 140 -24.30 -13.77 -1.15
N GLN A 141 -25.54 -13.25 -1.16
CA GLN A 141 -26.30 -12.93 -2.36
C GLN A 141 -25.68 -11.87 -3.26
N HIS A 142 -24.76 -11.01 -2.79
CA HIS A 142 -24.11 -9.98 -3.64
C HIS A 142 -22.78 -10.45 -4.24
N VAL A 143 -22.23 -11.57 -3.76
CA VAL A 143 -21.04 -12.23 -4.34
C VAL A 143 -21.43 -13.45 -5.19
N ALA A 144 -22.62 -14.03 -4.97
CA ALA A 144 -23.08 -15.25 -5.62
C ALA A 144 -24.28 -15.08 -6.56
N LYS A 145 -24.46 -13.93 -7.22
CA LYS A 145 -25.45 -13.80 -8.29
C LYS A 145 -24.83 -13.56 -9.67
N PRO A 146 -24.29 -14.59 -10.32
CA PRO A 146 -24.43 -14.70 -11.76
C PRO A 146 -25.91 -14.96 -12.07
N GLU A 147 -26.50 -14.20 -12.98
CA GLU A 147 -27.76 -14.60 -13.62
C GLU A 147 -27.55 -15.98 -14.27
N GLY A 148 -28.10 -17.02 -13.62
CA GLY A 148 -28.19 -18.38 -14.17
C GLY A 148 -27.15 -19.38 -13.66
N ALA A 149 -27.31 -19.90 -12.43
CA ALA A 149 -26.80 -21.22 -12.07
C ALA A 149 -27.60 -21.83 -10.91
N VAL A 150 -27.98 -23.10 -11.06
CA VAL A 150 -28.78 -23.90 -10.12
C VAL A 150 -27.92 -24.37 -8.94
N ALA A 151 -28.44 -24.28 -7.72
CA ALA A 151 -27.76 -24.62 -6.48
C ALA A 151 -27.63 -26.14 -6.24
N PRO A 152 -26.57 -26.61 -5.54
CA PRO A 152 -26.59 -27.88 -4.85
C PRO A 152 -26.63 -27.75 -3.31
N THR A 153 -27.20 -28.79 -2.71
CA THR A 153 -27.54 -29.05 -1.30
C THR A 153 -26.34 -29.07 -0.32
N PRO A 154 -26.49 -28.62 0.94
CA PRO A 154 -25.39 -28.63 1.92
C PRO A 154 -25.14 -30.02 2.55
N SER A 155 -23.87 -30.28 2.89
CA SER A 155 -23.41 -31.39 3.74
C SER A 155 -22.64 -30.87 4.96
N PRO A 156 -22.52 -31.64 6.07
CA PRO A 156 -22.32 -31.12 7.42
C PRO A 156 -20.85 -30.82 7.77
N GLN A 157 -20.63 -29.76 8.55
CA GLN A 157 -19.33 -29.34 9.08
C GLN A 157 -18.79 -30.26 10.20
N PRO A 158 -17.48 -30.56 10.24
CA PRO A 158 -16.79 -31.04 11.43
C PRO A 158 -16.16 -29.91 12.26
N LYS A 159 -16.03 -30.18 13.56
CA LYS A 159 -15.57 -29.32 14.67
C LYS A 159 -14.04 -29.06 14.62
N PRO A 160 -13.54 -27.87 15.04
CA PRO A 160 -12.12 -27.52 14.87
C PRO A 160 -11.21 -28.15 15.96
N PRO A 161 -9.93 -28.48 15.65
CA PRO A 161 -8.91 -28.66 16.67
C PRO A 161 -8.26 -27.32 17.05
N SER A 162 -8.05 -27.16 18.35
CA SER A 162 -7.28 -26.09 18.96
C SER A 162 -5.79 -26.30 18.69
N SER A 163 -5.09 -25.25 18.23
CA SER A 163 -3.64 -25.18 18.28
C SER A 163 -3.21 -23.74 18.56
N ALA A 164 -2.56 -23.57 19.71
CA ALA A 164 -1.91 -22.35 20.15
C ALA A 164 -0.50 -22.30 19.53
N GLY A 165 -0.25 -21.30 18.67
CA GLY A 165 1.08 -20.95 18.17
C GLY A 165 1.55 -19.65 18.80
N ALA A 166 2.73 -19.67 19.42
CA ALA A 166 3.30 -18.57 20.19
C ALA A 166 3.66 -17.34 19.32
N ALA A 167 3.26 -16.16 19.77
CA ALA A 167 3.61 -14.88 19.17
C ALA A 167 5.10 -14.53 19.38
N PRO A 168 5.74 -13.81 18.43
CA PRO A 168 7.11 -13.35 18.58
C PRO A 168 7.23 -12.35 19.74
N LYS A 169 8.28 -12.47 20.55
CA LYS A 169 8.61 -11.54 21.62
C LYS A 169 9.07 -10.22 21.01
N VAL A 170 8.21 -9.21 21.06
CA VAL A 170 8.56 -7.81 20.84
C VAL A 170 9.23 -7.30 22.12
N ASP A 171 10.40 -6.68 22.01
CA ASP A 171 11.13 -6.13 23.15
C ASP A 171 10.26 -5.12 23.91
N ALA A 172 9.94 -5.44 25.16
CA ALA A 172 8.97 -4.73 26.01
C ALA A 172 9.34 -3.25 26.32
N ALA A 173 10.51 -2.79 25.90
CA ALA A 173 11.00 -1.42 26.13
C ALA A 173 10.36 -0.37 25.20
N ASP A 174 9.73 -0.77 24.10
CA ASP A 174 9.15 0.16 23.10
C ASP A 174 7.65 0.39 23.22
N ALA A 175 6.95 -0.40 24.04
CA ALA A 175 5.52 -0.28 24.25
C ALA A 175 5.04 1.04 24.91
N PRO A 176 5.64 1.60 25.99
CA PRO A 176 4.91 2.58 26.82
C PRO A 176 4.53 3.89 26.10
N ALA A 177 5.21 4.26 25.02
CA ALA A 177 4.97 5.50 24.31
C ALA A 177 3.98 5.40 23.15
N SER A 178 3.98 4.26 22.43
CA SER A 178 2.91 3.99 21.46
C SER A 178 1.57 3.85 22.18
N TRP A 179 1.56 3.33 23.40
CA TRP A 179 0.38 3.26 24.24
C TRP A 179 -0.09 4.63 24.74
N ALA A 180 0.81 5.54 25.13
CA ALA A 180 0.43 6.90 25.51
C ALA A 180 -0.20 7.70 24.34
N LEU A 181 0.35 7.54 23.13
CA LEU A 181 -0.20 8.15 21.93
C LEU A 181 -1.52 7.47 21.50
N ALA A 182 -1.59 6.15 21.53
CA ALA A 182 -2.80 5.40 21.23
C ALA A 182 -3.91 5.75 22.24
N ASP A 183 -3.60 5.84 23.52
CA ASP A 183 -4.51 6.27 24.58
C ASP A 183 -4.95 7.74 24.37
N ALA A 184 -4.02 8.64 24.00
CA ALA A 184 -4.35 10.02 23.67
C ALA A 184 -5.23 10.15 22.41
N LEU A 185 -5.06 9.27 21.42
CA LEU A 185 -5.90 9.19 20.21
C LEU A 185 -7.27 8.58 20.51
N LEU A 186 -7.31 7.48 21.28
CA LEU A 186 -8.53 6.77 21.69
C LEU A 186 -9.41 7.61 22.62
N LYS A 187 -8.79 8.43 23.49
CA LYS A 187 -9.47 9.41 24.36
C LYS A 187 -10.04 10.61 23.59
N ARG A 188 -9.82 10.70 22.27
CA ARG A 188 -10.43 11.70 21.37
C ARG A 188 -11.48 11.04 20.46
N PRO A 189 -12.53 10.39 21.01
CA PRO A 189 -13.45 9.53 20.26
C PRO A 189 -14.22 10.25 19.14
N THR A 190 -14.32 11.58 19.19
CA THR A 190 -14.93 12.41 18.14
C THR A 190 -13.98 12.71 16.99
N LEU A 191 -12.68 12.85 17.25
CA LEU A 191 -11.65 13.20 16.28
C LEU A 191 -11.41 12.06 15.29
N LEU A 192 -11.53 10.81 15.76
CA LEU A 192 -11.46 9.65 14.89
C LEU A 192 -12.77 9.43 14.13
N LYS A 193 -13.96 9.74 14.68
CA LYS A 193 -15.25 9.39 14.05
C LYS A 193 -15.45 10.00 12.65
N GLY A 194 -15.01 11.23 12.41
CA GLY A 194 -15.07 11.87 11.09
C GLY A 194 -13.99 11.39 10.11
N TRP A 195 -12.94 10.76 10.62
CA TRP A 195 -11.77 10.28 9.88
C TRP A 195 -11.64 8.74 9.91
N LYS A 196 -12.66 8.06 10.46
CA LYS A 196 -12.57 6.70 11.04
C LYS A 196 -12.49 5.58 10.03
N GLU A 197 -13.13 5.73 8.86
CA GLU A 197 -13.03 4.72 7.79
C GLU A 197 -11.58 4.43 7.38
N LYS A 198 -10.61 5.28 7.74
CA LYS A 198 -9.18 5.09 7.47
C LYS A 198 -8.30 4.83 8.70
N LEU A 199 -8.82 5.02 9.92
CA LEU A 199 -8.04 4.98 11.17
C LEU A 199 -8.45 3.84 12.12
N GLU A 200 -9.40 2.98 11.74
CA GLU A 200 -9.80 1.78 12.49
C GLU A 200 -8.76 0.64 12.39
N VAL A 201 -7.49 0.96 12.65
CA VAL A 201 -6.47 -0.04 12.95
C VAL A 201 -6.40 -0.13 14.47
N PRO A 202 -6.58 -1.31 15.10
CA PRO A 202 -6.10 -1.47 16.47
C PRO A 202 -4.60 -1.16 16.40
N VAL A 203 -4.19 0.01 16.91
CA VAL A 203 -2.81 0.48 16.80
C VAL A 203 -1.95 -0.40 17.70
N VAL A 204 -1.50 -1.53 17.17
CA VAL A 204 -0.68 -2.51 17.92
C VAL A 204 0.79 -2.12 17.84
N GLU A 205 1.24 -1.54 16.71
CA GLU A 205 2.66 -1.24 16.47
C GLU A 205 2.95 0.27 16.32
N PRO A 206 4.07 0.78 16.88
CA PRO A 206 4.49 2.18 16.74
C PRO A 206 4.58 2.67 15.28
N VAL A 207 4.99 1.79 14.37
CA VAL A 207 5.11 2.10 12.94
C VAL A 207 3.76 2.46 12.31
N ASP A 208 2.73 1.70 12.64
CA ASP A 208 1.38 1.93 12.10
C ASP A 208 0.80 3.25 12.61
N ALA A 209 1.10 3.62 13.86
CA ALA A 209 0.70 4.90 14.44
C ALA A 209 1.31 6.09 13.68
N VAL A 210 2.61 6.02 13.38
CA VAL A 210 3.31 7.09 12.65
C VAL A 210 2.85 7.16 11.20
N ASP A 211 2.65 6.02 10.54
CA ASP A 211 2.14 5.97 9.16
C ASP A 211 0.72 6.54 9.07
N ALA A 212 -0.15 6.23 10.04
CA ALA A 212 -1.50 6.78 10.13
C ALA A 212 -1.50 8.29 10.37
N LEU A 213 -0.62 8.77 11.26
CA LEU A 213 -0.46 10.20 11.52
C LEU A 213 0.06 10.96 10.31
N ALA A 214 1.09 10.44 9.63
CA ALA A 214 1.64 11.06 8.43
C ALA A 214 0.57 11.17 7.32
N GLU A 215 -0.25 10.14 7.16
CA GLU A 215 -1.38 10.14 6.22
C GLU A 215 -2.44 11.19 6.60
N LEU A 216 -2.82 11.28 7.88
CA LEU A 216 -3.74 12.30 8.38
C LEU A 216 -3.20 13.71 8.13
N MET A 217 -1.89 13.94 8.33
CA MET A 217 -1.25 15.23 8.06
C MET A 217 -1.38 15.65 6.59
N VAL A 218 -1.20 14.71 5.65
CA VAL A 218 -1.42 14.98 4.22
C VAL A 218 -2.86 15.39 3.95
N GLN A 219 -3.82 14.68 4.55
CA GLN A 219 -5.24 14.92 4.31
C GLN A 219 -5.73 16.24 4.94
N VAL A 220 -5.11 16.73 6.02
CA VAL A 220 -5.54 17.94 6.73
C VAL A 220 -4.77 19.17 6.24
N THR A 221 -3.45 19.23 6.43
CA THR A 221 -2.63 20.44 6.16
C THR A 221 -1.70 20.31 4.94
N GLY A 222 -1.56 19.11 4.37
CA GLY A 222 -0.72 18.87 3.19
C GLY A 222 -1.12 19.71 1.97
N SER A 223 -0.32 19.67 0.91
CA SER A 223 -0.54 20.44 -0.33
C SER A 223 -1.92 20.24 -0.96
N THR A 224 -2.49 19.04 -0.81
CA THR A 224 -3.85 18.66 -1.25
C THR A 224 -4.81 18.47 -0.08
N GLY A 225 -4.44 18.93 1.11
CA GLY A 225 -5.18 18.77 2.34
C GLY A 225 -6.40 19.69 2.43
N LEU A 226 -7.27 19.37 3.38
CA LEU A 226 -8.52 20.05 3.66
C LEU A 226 -8.33 21.57 3.82
N TRP A 227 -7.37 22.01 4.63
CA TRP A 227 -7.15 23.45 4.88
C TRP A 227 -6.86 24.22 3.59
N ARG A 228 -5.96 23.71 2.74
CA ARG A 228 -5.57 24.37 1.50
C ARG A 228 -6.65 24.30 0.42
N LYS A 229 -7.46 23.23 0.43
CA LYS A 229 -8.61 23.07 -0.48
C LYS A 229 -9.77 24.00 -0.11
N THR A 230 -10.07 24.11 1.18
CA THR A 230 -11.25 24.83 1.66
C THR A 230 -11.00 26.32 1.84
N MET A 231 -9.76 26.75 2.08
CA MET A 231 -9.40 28.16 2.20
C MET A 231 -8.42 28.61 1.11
N PRO A 232 -8.85 28.63 -0.16
CA PRO A 232 -8.03 29.20 -1.22
C PRO A 232 -7.87 30.71 -1.03
N GLU A 233 -6.77 31.28 -1.53
CA GLU A 233 -6.55 32.74 -1.56
C GLU A 233 -7.72 33.52 -2.18
N ALA A 234 -8.45 32.90 -3.12
CA ALA A 234 -9.64 33.47 -3.74
C ALA A 234 -10.79 33.66 -2.74
N TRP A 235 -10.89 32.82 -1.72
CA TRP A 235 -11.92 32.90 -0.67
C TRP A 235 -11.81 34.18 0.16
N LEU A 236 -10.59 34.71 0.28
CA LEU A 236 -10.28 35.94 1.01
C LEU A 236 -9.90 37.11 0.08
N GLY A 237 -10.11 36.97 -1.23
CA GLY A 237 -9.87 38.03 -2.22
C GLY A 237 -8.39 38.41 -2.40
N CYS A 238 -7.45 37.49 -2.13
CA CYS A 238 -6.02 37.81 -2.04
C CYS A 238 -5.26 37.81 -3.37
N ARG A 239 -5.85 37.34 -4.46
CA ARG A 239 -5.21 37.37 -5.78
C ARG A 239 -5.33 38.74 -6.44
N GLY A 240 -4.19 39.37 -6.73
CA GLY A 240 -4.09 40.55 -7.60
C GLY A 240 -4.39 41.91 -6.94
N ALA A 241 -4.70 41.95 -5.64
CA ALA A 241 -4.89 43.19 -4.88
C ALA A 241 -3.68 43.49 -3.97
N SER A 242 -3.49 44.76 -3.57
CA SER A 242 -2.52 45.11 -2.52
C SER A 242 -2.78 44.27 -1.26
N PRO A 243 -1.73 43.73 -0.60
CA PRO A 243 -1.90 42.76 0.47
C PRO A 243 -2.67 43.37 1.64
N SER A 244 -3.95 43.04 1.73
CA SER A 244 -4.80 43.39 2.86
C SER A 244 -4.26 42.73 4.14
N LYS A 245 -4.72 43.19 5.31
CA LYS A 245 -4.35 42.59 6.60
C LYS A 245 -4.71 41.08 6.63
N GLN A 246 -5.80 40.73 5.96
CA GLN A 246 -6.31 39.37 5.78
C GLN A 246 -5.35 38.49 4.99
N CYS A 247 -4.83 38.99 3.86
CA CYS A 247 -3.91 38.24 3.01
C CYS A 247 -2.54 38.01 3.65
N ARG A 248 -2.06 38.97 4.46
CA ARG A 248 -0.84 38.77 5.24
C ARG A 248 -0.97 37.66 6.27
N LYS A 249 -2.10 37.60 6.99
CA LYS A 249 -2.38 36.51 7.94
C LYS A 249 -2.43 35.13 7.26
N LEU A 250 -2.98 35.04 6.05
CA LEU A 250 -2.93 33.80 5.26
C LEU A 250 -1.51 33.42 4.84
N ALA A 251 -0.70 34.38 4.42
CA ALA A 251 0.70 34.11 4.08
C ALA A 251 1.50 33.59 5.29
N ASP A 252 1.24 34.14 6.48
CA ASP A 252 1.83 33.66 7.73
C ASP A 252 1.43 32.19 8.03
N LEU A 253 0.18 31.82 7.72
CA LEU A 253 -0.31 30.44 7.87
C LEU A 253 0.36 29.45 6.90
N ASP A 254 0.74 29.86 5.68
CA ASP A 254 1.54 28.97 4.80
C ASP A 254 2.87 28.60 5.46
N GLY A 255 3.49 29.56 6.17
CA GLY A 255 4.68 29.30 6.97
C GLY A 255 4.45 28.27 8.09
N GLU A 256 3.31 28.32 8.77
CA GLU A 256 2.91 27.32 9.76
C GLU A 256 2.64 25.95 9.11
N PHE A 257 1.93 25.91 7.97
CA PHE A 257 1.69 24.65 7.25
C PHE A 257 2.99 24.00 6.78
N ARG A 258 3.99 24.78 6.34
CA ARG A 258 5.33 24.23 6.03
C ARG A 258 6.01 23.57 7.22
N LYS A 259 5.80 24.07 8.44
CA LYS A 259 6.29 23.41 9.66
C LYS A 259 5.58 22.09 9.90
N THR A 260 4.27 22.02 9.62
CA THR A 260 3.53 20.75 9.68
C THR A 260 3.99 19.77 8.58
N ASP A 261 4.26 20.26 7.37
CA ASP A 261 4.82 19.45 6.27
C ASP A 261 6.20 18.91 6.64
N ALA A 262 7.05 19.71 7.29
CA ALA A 262 8.36 19.25 7.78
C ALA A 262 8.24 18.16 8.86
N LEU A 263 7.28 18.30 9.79
CA LEU A 263 7.01 17.25 10.79
C LEU A 263 6.54 15.94 10.13
N ARG A 264 5.70 16.01 9.08
CA ARG A 264 5.33 14.84 8.29
C ARG A 264 6.56 14.24 7.58
N ASP A 265 7.39 15.06 6.96
CA ASP A 265 8.58 14.58 6.26
C ASP A 265 9.56 13.91 7.24
N GLU A 266 9.68 14.42 8.47
CA GLU A 266 10.38 13.74 9.57
C GLU A 266 9.78 12.35 9.82
N MET A 267 8.45 12.24 10.02
CA MET A 267 7.74 10.97 10.24
C MET A 267 8.04 9.93 9.14
N THR A 268 7.93 10.32 7.87
CA THR A 268 8.11 9.40 6.73
C THR A 268 9.54 8.90 6.53
N ARG A 269 10.53 9.57 7.14
CA ARG A 269 11.95 9.18 7.07
C ARG A 269 12.39 8.33 8.26
N VAL A 270 11.55 8.18 9.29
CA VAL A 270 11.88 7.35 10.45
C VAL A 270 11.95 5.90 10.01
N SER A 271 13.07 5.24 10.29
CA SER A 271 13.19 3.80 10.02
C SER A 271 12.25 3.02 10.93
N ARG A 272 11.71 1.89 10.46
CA ARG A 272 10.78 1.05 11.23
C ARG A 272 11.26 0.73 12.65
N GLY A 273 12.55 0.45 12.82
CA GLY A 273 13.16 0.15 14.13
C GLY A 273 13.37 1.37 15.03
N ALA A 274 13.31 2.59 14.51
CA ALA A 274 13.46 3.83 15.28
C ALA A 274 12.11 4.49 15.64
N THR A 275 10.98 3.94 15.16
CA THR A 275 9.69 4.61 15.27
C THR A 275 9.23 4.80 16.72
N GLY A 276 9.42 3.80 17.59
CA GLY A 276 9.08 3.93 19.02
C GLY A 276 9.86 5.06 19.72
N GLN A 277 11.15 5.19 19.43
CA GLN A 277 11.99 6.26 19.98
C GLN A 277 11.60 7.63 19.42
N TRP A 278 11.30 7.71 18.12
CA TRP A 278 10.86 8.96 17.50
C TRP A 278 9.53 9.44 18.09
N LEU A 279 8.56 8.53 18.28
CA LEU A 279 7.28 8.83 18.91
C LEU A 279 7.46 9.39 20.31
N ARG A 280 8.30 8.76 21.16
CA ARG A 280 8.62 9.28 22.50
C ARG A 280 9.10 10.72 22.48
N LYS A 281 10.01 11.03 21.55
CA LYS A 281 10.62 12.36 21.46
C LYS A 281 9.66 13.43 20.92
N ASN A 282 8.65 13.03 20.15
CA ASN A 282 7.79 13.94 19.41
C ASN A 282 6.33 13.91 19.83
N VAL A 283 5.95 13.14 20.85
CA VAL A 283 4.55 12.96 21.26
C VAL A 283 3.85 14.30 21.51
N ASP A 284 4.49 15.25 22.20
CA ASP A 284 3.90 16.55 22.48
C ASP A 284 3.70 17.40 21.20
N ARG A 285 4.67 17.34 20.27
CA ARG A 285 4.55 18.01 18.95
C ARG A 285 3.38 17.44 18.16
N VAL A 286 3.21 16.12 18.18
CA VAL A 286 2.13 15.42 17.49
C VAL A 286 0.77 15.76 18.12
N LEU A 287 0.65 15.70 19.45
CA LEU A 287 -0.59 16.06 20.14
C LEU A 287 -0.97 17.51 19.91
N SER A 288 -0.01 18.44 19.98
CA SER A 288 -0.22 19.85 19.66
C SER A 288 -0.72 20.05 18.22
N TYR A 289 -0.18 19.29 17.26
CA TYR A 289 -0.67 19.31 15.89
C TYR A 289 -2.14 18.86 15.81
N LEU A 290 -2.48 17.73 16.44
CA LEU A 290 -3.84 17.19 16.46
C LEU A 290 -4.84 18.18 17.09
N ASP A 291 -4.45 18.84 18.19
CA ASP A 291 -5.28 19.85 18.86
C ASP A 291 -5.47 21.12 18.06
N THR A 292 -4.46 21.54 17.32
CA THR A 292 -4.46 22.86 16.67
C THR A 292 -5.08 22.82 15.28
N TYR A 293 -4.75 21.80 14.49
CA TYR A 293 -5.01 21.78 13.05
C TYR A 293 -6.07 20.78 12.62
N VAL A 294 -6.29 19.69 13.36
CA VAL A 294 -7.16 18.60 12.88
C VAL A 294 -8.60 18.86 13.33
N PRO A 295 -9.53 19.13 12.40
CA PRO A 295 -10.93 19.29 12.76
C PRO A 295 -11.56 17.95 13.12
N LEU A 296 -12.57 17.98 13.98
CA LEU A 296 -13.34 16.78 14.34
C LEU A 296 -14.07 16.17 13.14
N GLU A 297 -14.43 17.02 12.17
CA GLU A 297 -15.09 16.63 10.92
C GLU A 297 -14.32 17.20 9.72
N PRO A 298 -14.18 16.46 8.61
CA PRO A 298 -13.48 16.93 7.41
C PRO A 298 -14.34 17.91 6.58
N SER A 299 -14.78 19.00 7.19
CA SER A 299 -15.72 19.97 6.63
C SER A 299 -15.28 21.41 6.94
N LEU A 300 -15.89 22.39 6.27
CA LEU A 300 -15.65 23.81 6.59
C LEU A 300 -16.06 24.13 8.03
N SER A 301 -17.22 23.67 8.50
CA SER A 301 -17.65 23.87 9.88
C SER A 301 -16.67 23.24 10.88
N GLY A 302 -16.11 22.08 10.54
CA GLY A 302 -15.05 21.44 11.31
C GLY A 302 -13.79 22.30 11.40
N ILE A 303 -13.30 22.83 10.26
CA ILE A 303 -12.17 23.78 10.22
C ILE A 303 -12.46 24.99 11.10
N GLN A 304 -13.65 25.57 10.98
CA GLN A 304 -14.06 26.74 11.75
C GLN A 304 -14.06 26.46 13.26
N ALA A 305 -14.33 25.23 13.68
CA ALA A 305 -14.28 24.83 15.08
C ALA A 305 -12.86 24.63 15.64
N THR A 306 -11.81 24.62 14.79
CA THR A 306 -10.43 24.41 15.26
C THR A 306 -9.86 25.61 16.03
N PRO A 307 -8.94 25.38 16.99
CA PRO A 307 -8.24 26.47 17.67
C PRO A 307 -7.46 27.38 16.73
N LEU A 308 -6.85 26.84 15.66
CA LEU A 308 -6.15 27.64 14.66
C LEU A 308 -7.10 28.65 14.00
N TYR A 309 -8.28 28.19 13.56
CA TYR A 309 -9.26 29.08 12.95
C TYR A 309 -9.73 30.15 13.93
N GLN A 310 -10.13 29.74 15.13
CA GLN A 310 -10.67 30.66 16.14
C GLN A 310 -9.68 31.76 16.52
N SER A 311 -8.39 31.42 16.64
CA SER A 311 -7.35 32.37 17.07
C SER A 311 -6.77 33.24 15.95
N ARG A 312 -6.73 32.74 14.70
CA ARG A 312 -6.03 33.44 13.60
C ARG A 312 -6.97 34.00 12.54
N LEU A 313 -8.08 33.31 12.27
CA LEU A 313 -8.87 33.49 11.04
C LEU A 313 -10.32 33.91 11.26
N LYS A 314 -10.88 33.74 12.47
CA LYS A 314 -12.26 34.11 12.75
C LYS A 314 -12.60 35.55 12.37
N ASP A 315 -11.72 36.50 12.67
CA ASP A 315 -11.91 37.93 12.37
C ASP A 315 -11.54 38.31 10.92
N VAL A 316 -11.21 37.32 10.10
CA VAL A 316 -10.67 37.45 8.75
C VAL A 316 -11.59 36.82 7.72
N ALA A 317 -12.34 35.80 8.13
CA ALA A 317 -13.38 35.21 7.30
C ALA A 317 -14.48 36.24 6.98
N PRO A 318 -15.00 36.24 5.74
CA PRO A 318 -16.02 37.17 5.29
C PRO A 318 -17.35 37.02 6.05
#